data_AF-A0A9X3XKW4-F1
#
_entry.id   AF-A0A9X3XKW4-F1
#
_cell.length_a   1.000
_cell.length_b   1.000
_cell.length_c   1.000
_cell.angle_alpha   90.00
_cell.angle_beta   90.00
_cell.angle_gamma   90.00
#
_symmetry.space_group_name_H-M   'P 1'
#
loop_
_entity.id
_entity.type
_entity.pdbx_description
1 polymer ?
#
loop_
_entity_poly.entity_id
_entity_poly.type
_entity_poly.pdbx_seq_one_letter_code
_entity_poly.pdbx_strand_id
1 'polypeptide(L)'
;MNEVKHQESAPSKKIYSITELGLKELENWIINTNVEVPEFKKQFLIQLAWSGRLDINEVELLLSKYEAEVKKYISMCKEEQRREKHFKDRTNQEYFIWKMLYENMIMSYENELKWIEKVKEGLLNNLNKGN
;
A
#
# COMPACT_ATOMS: atom_id res chain seq x y z
N MET A 1 28.53 7.30 -9.60
CA MET A 1 29.66 6.74 -10.38
C MET A 1 29.10 5.64 -11.25
N ASN A 2 29.46 5.57 -12.53
CA ASN A 2 28.86 4.61 -13.47
C ASN A 2 29.93 3.66 -14.00
N GLU A 3 29.67 2.36 -13.91
CA GLU A 3 30.54 1.32 -14.44
C GLU A 3 29.77 0.52 -15.49
N VAL A 4 30.39 0.24 -16.64
CA VAL A 4 29.81 -0.66 -17.65
C VAL A 4 30.36 -2.06 -17.40
N LYS A 5 29.52 -2.99 -16.92
CA LYS A 5 29.89 -4.41 -16.84
C LYS A 5 29.58 -5.10 -18.15
N HIS A 6 30.63 -5.53 -18.85
CA HIS A 6 30.54 -6.40 -20.01
C HIS A 6 30.33 -7.85 -19.54
N GLN A 7 29.36 -8.55 -20.12
CA GLN A 7 29.07 -9.96 -19.81
C GLN A 7 29.42 -10.80 -21.04
N GLU A 8 30.04 -11.97 -20.83
CA GLU A 8 30.58 -12.80 -21.94
C GLU A 8 29.52 -13.30 -22.94
N SER A 9 28.25 -13.39 -22.52
CA SER A 9 27.15 -13.95 -23.32
C SER A 9 25.84 -13.15 -23.19
N ALA A 10 25.90 -11.92 -22.65
CA ALA A 10 24.74 -11.06 -22.45
C ALA A 10 25.07 -9.58 -22.72
N PRO A 11 24.06 -8.73 -22.99
CA PRO A 11 24.28 -7.30 -23.24
C PRO A 11 24.97 -6.61 -22.06
N SER A 12 25.83 -5.64 -22.39
CA SER A 12 26.55 -4.88 -21.38
C SER A 12 25.59 -4.06 -20.51
N LYS A 13 25.81 -4.05 -19.19
CA LYS A 13 24.94 -3.37 -18.22
C LYS A 13 25.64 -2.15 -17.61
N LYS A 14 24.97 -0.99 -17.63
CA LYS A 14 25.37 0.17 -16.82
C LYS A 14 24.96 -0.07 -15.36
N ILE A 15 25.93 -0.04 -14.45
CA ILE A 15 25.73 -0.11 -13.02
C ILE A 15 25.92 1.30 -12.46
N TYR A 16 24.89 1.77 -11.75
CA TYR A 16 24.90 3.06 -11.06
C TYR A 16 25.18 2.82 -9.58
N SER A 17 26.19 3.51 -9.07
CA SER A 17 26.51 3.54 -7.64
C SER A 17 26.35 4.95 -7.10
N ILE A 18 25.72 5.06 -5.93
CA ILE A 18 25.58 6.33 -5.21
C ILE A 18 26.98 6.90 -4.91
N THR A 19 27.16 8.20 -5.09
CA THR A 19 28.41 8.88 -4.74
C THR A 19 28.39 9.25 -3.26
N GLU A 20 29.55 9.57 -2.68
CA GLU A 20 29.62 10.08 -1.30
C GLU A 20 28.77 11.35 -1.11
N LEU A 21 28.80 12.25 -2.09
CA LEU A 21 27.92 13.43 -2.10
C LEU A 21 26.44 13.00 -2.10
N GLY A 22 26.06 12.04 -2.96
CA GLY A 22 24.70 11.54 -3.01
C GLY A 22 24.25 10.88 -1.69
N LEU A 23 25.15 10.21 -0.98
CA LEU A 23 24.86 9.62 0.32
C LEU A 23 24.61 10.72 1.38
N LYS A 24 25.44 11.76 1.42
CA LYS A 24 25.24 12.91 2.31
C LYS A 24 23.92 13.64 2.04
N GLU A 25 23.56 13.83 0.77
CA GLU A 25 22.28 14.42 0.38
C GLU A 25 21.09 13.53 0.81
N LEU A 26 21.22 12.21 0.69
CA LEU A 26 20.21 11.26 1.17
C LEU A 26 20.02 11.35 2.68
N GLU A 27 21.10 11.36 3.46
CA GLU A 27 21.05 11.51 4.92
C GLU A 27 20.42 12.85 5.33
N ASN A 28 20.82 13.94 4.66
CA ASN A 28 20.26 15.26 4.87
C ASN A 28 18.74 15.30 4.61
N TRP A 29 18.29 14.67 3.52
CA TRP A 29 16.88 14.55 3.20
C TRP A 29 16.09 13.77 4.27
N ILE A 30 16.62 12.64 4.77
CA ILE A 30 15.97 11.84 5.81
C ILE A 30 15.79 12.63 7.10
N ILE A 31 16.77 13.46 7.48
CA ILE A 31 16.79 14.17 8.76
C ILE A 31 15.98 15.47 8.72
N ASN A 32 16.04 16.21 7.61
CA ASN A 32 15.57 17.59 7.56
C ASN A 32 14.26 17.79 6.79
N THR A 33 13.71 16.74 6.16
CA THR A 33 12.40 16.83 5.48
C THR A 33 11.26 16.83 6.50
N ASN A 34 10.31 17.75 6.33
CA ASN A 34 9.10 17.79 7.15
C ASN A 34 8.25 16.52 6.97
N VAL A 35 7.74 15.99 8.07
CA VAL A 35 6.81 14.86 8.06
C VAL A 35 5.39 15.36 7.84
N GLU A 36 4.76 14.92 6.77
CA GLU A 36 3.37 15.26 6.42
C GLU A 36 2.43 14.08 6.65
N VAL A 37 1.17 14.37 6.96
CA VAL A 37 0.12 13.35 7.01
C VAL A 37 -0.26 12.98 5.57
N PRO A 38 -0.32 11.69 5.20
CA PRO A 38 -0.69 11.28 3.85
C PRO A 38 -2.08 11.76 3.44
N GLU A 39 -2.20 12.31 2.23
CA GLU A 39 -3.49 12.64 1.63
C GLU A 39 -4.15 11.37 1.04
N PHE A 40 -5.38 11.05 1.45
CA PHE A 40 -6.10 9.87 0.99
C PHE A 40 -7.04 10.18 -0.19
N LYS A 41 -6.55 10.00 -1.42
CA LYS A 41 -7.36 10.12 -2.65
C LYS A 41 -8.00 8.79 -3.03
N LYS A 42 -9.17 8.49 -2.46
CA LYS A 42 -9.92 7.24 -2.71
C LYS A 42 -11.15 7.49 -3.58
N GLN A 43 -11.06 7.20 -4.89
CA GLN A 43 -12.19 7.36 -5.83
C GLN A 43 -13.44 6.58 -5.42
N PHE A 44 -13.27 5.40 -4.82
CA PHE A 44 -14.37 4.59 -4.29
C PHE A 44 -15.20 5.36 -3.26
N LEU A 45 -14.58 6.14 -2.35
CA LEU A 45 -15.31 6.91 -1.35
C LEU A 45 -16.17 8.01 -2.00
N ILE A 46 -15.68 8.58 -3.09
CA ILE A 46 -16.46 9.53 -3.90
C ILE A 46 -17.67 8.80 -4.48
N GLN A 47 -17.48 7.64 -5.11
CA GLN A 47 -18.61 6.84 -5.65
C GLN A 47 -19.64 6.50 -4.58
N LEU A 48 -19.19 6.06 -3.40
CA LEU A 48 -20.07 5.73 -2.28
C LEU A 48 -20.83 6.95 -1.76
N ALA A 49 -20.21 8.14 -1.71
CA ALA A 49 -20.89 9.37 -1.30
C ALA A 49 -22.07 9.74 -2.23
N TRP A 50 -22.01 9.36 -3.50
CA TRP A 50 -23.08 9.58 -4.48
C TRP A 50 -24.06 8.40 -4.61
N SER A 51 -23.88 7.32 -3.84
CA SER A 51 -24.66 6.09 -3.97
C SER A 51 -26.10 6.20 -3.46
N GLY A 52 -26.49 7.31 -2.83
CA GLY A 52 -27.87 7.54 -2.37
C GLY A 52 -28.92 7.61 -3.50
N ARG A 53 -28.49 7.57 -4.76
CA ARG A 53 -29.36 7.51 -5.95
C ARG A 53 -29.58 6.07 -6.45
N LEU A 54 -28.87 5.11 -5.88
CA LEU A 54 -28.89 3.70 -6.29
C LEU A 54 -29.85 2.91 -5.39
N ASP A 55 -30.30 1.76 -5.87
CA ASP A 55 -30.98 0.80 -5.00
C ASP A 55 -29.99 0.12 -4.05
N ILE A 56 -30.50 -0.49 -2.98
CA ILE A 56 -29.64 -1.10 -1.97
C ILE A 56 -28.76 -2.24 -2.52
N ASN A 57 -29.26 -3.04 -3.45
CA ASN A 57 -28.50 -4.15 -4.03
C ASN A 57 -27.33 -3.63 -4.87
N GLU A 58 -27.52 -2.50 -5.57
CA GLU A 58 -26.45 -1.82 -6.29
C GLU A 58 -25.37 -1.26 -5.35
N VAL A 59 -25.77 -0.69 -4.20
CA VAL A 59 -24.83 -0.23 -3.16
C VAL A 59 -24.06 -1.40 -2.55
N GLU A 60 -24.73 -2.51 -2.25
CA GLU A 60 -24.08 -3.74 -1.75
C GLU A 60 -23.11 -4.35 -2.76
N LEU A 61 -23.47 -4.33 -4.05
CA LEU A 61 -22.60 -4.78 -5.12
C LEU A 61 -21.36 -3.88 -5.24
N LEU A 62 -21.51 -2.55 -5.13
CA LEU A 62 -20.40 -1.61 -5.13
C LEU A 62 -19.44 -1.88 -3.95
N LEU A 63 -19.98 -2.06 -2.74
CA LEU A 63 -19.20 -2.40 -1.54
C LEU A 63 -18.46 -3.73 -1.70
N SER A 64 -19.12 -4.75 -2.25
CA SER A 64 -18.54 -6.08 -2.43
C SER A 64 -17.44 -6.11 -3.49
N LYS A 65 -17.58 -5.33 -4.57
CA LYS A 65 -16.50 -5.13 -5.56
C LYS A 65 -15.28 -4.49 -4.92
N TYR A 66 -15.49 -3.45 -4.11
CA TYR A 66 -14.38 -2.78 -3.42
C TYR A 66 -13.70 -3.72 -2.41
N GLU A 67 -14.47 -4.45 -1.61
CA GLU A 67 -13.96 -5.44 -0.65
C GLU A 67 -13.08 -6.50 -1.33
N ALA A 68 -13.49 -7.00 -2.49
CA ALA A 68 -12.72 -7.97 -3.26
C ALA A 68 -11.37 -7.41 -3.73
N GLU A 69 -11.34 -6.18 -4.21
CA GLU A 69 -10.09 -5.51 -4.59
C GLU A 69 -9.18 -5.29 -3.38
N VAL A 70 -9.71 -4.85 -2.23
CA VAL A 70 -8.93 -4.68 -1.00
C VAL A 70 -8.33 -6.02 -0.54
N LYS A 71 -9.11 -7.12 -0.54
CA LYS A 71 -8.63 -8.46 -0.21
C LYS A 71 -7.50 -8.92 -1.14
N LYS A 72 -7.64 -8.65 -2.44
CA LYS A 72 -6.61 -8.94 -3.44
C LYS A 72 -5.31 -8.18 -3.14
N TYR A 73 -5.39 -6.88 -2.85
CA TYR A 73 -4.23 -6.07 -2.48
C TYR A 73 -3.54 -6.58 -1.22
N ILE A 74 -4.29 -6.94 -0.17
CA ILE A 74 -3.72 -7.54 1.05
C ILE A 74 -2.95 -8.82 0.72
N SER A 75 -3.52 -9.69 -0.11
CA SER A 75 -2.85 -10.94 -0.51
C SER A 75 -1.56 -10.67 -1.28
N MET A 76 -1.54 -9.67 -2.17
CA MET A 76 -0.33 -9.27 -2.89
C MET A 76 0.74 -8.75 -1.93
N CYS A 77 0.39 -7.86 -1.00
CA CYS A 77 1.32 -7.29 -0.01
C CYS A 77 1.93 -8.39 0.88
N LYS A 78 1.10 -9.35 1.35
CA LYS A 78 1.56 -10.49 2.15
C LYS A 78 2.52 -11.38 1.37
N GLU A 79 2.27 -11.60 0.08
CA GLU A 79 3.17 -12.37 -0.77
C GLU A 79 4.48 -11.64 -1.08
N GLU A 80 4.45 -10.32 -1.24
CA GLU A 80 5.66 -9.50 -1.37
C GLU A 80 6.51 -9.62 -0.11
N GLN A 81 5.95 -9.32 1.07
CA GLN A 81 6.63 -9.46 2.36
C GLN A 81 7.21 -10.88 2.56
N ARG A 82 6.50 -11.93 2.12
CA ARG A 82 7.00 -13.31 2.20
C ARG A 82 8.22 -13.57 1.31
N ARG A 83 8.28 -12.93 0.14
CA ARG A 83 9.39 -13.05 -0.84
C ARG A 83 10.62 -12.24 -0.44
N GLU A 84 10.47 -11.26 0.45
CA GLU A 84 11.55 -10.40 0.93
C GLU A 84 12.61 -11.07 1.82
N LYS A 85 12.58 -12.39 1.99
CA LYS A 85 13.66 -13.19 2.61
C LYS A 85 15.02 -13.05 1.89
N HIS A 86 15.18 -12.14 0.94
CA HIS A 86 16.32 -11.96 0.06
C HIS A 86 17.03 -10.60 0.17
N PHE A 87 16.71 -9.75 1.15
CA PHE A 87 17.53 -8.57 1.44
C PHE A 87 18.89 -9.00 2.02
N LYS A 88 19.87 -9.20 1.13
CA LYS A 88 21.27 -9.36 1.52
C LYS A 88 21.79 -8.04 2.08
N ASP A 89 22.67 -8.12 3.08
CA ASP A 89 23.47 -7.01 3.60
C ASP A 89 22.70 -5.88 4.33
N ARG A 90 21.65 -6.22 5.08
CA ARG A 90 20.94 -5.27 5.97
C ARG A 90 21.26 -5.50 7.44
N THR A 91 21.30 -4.42 8.22
CA THR A 91 21.36 -4.51 9.68
C THR A 91 20.06 -5.05 10.27
N ASN A 92 20.10 -5.57 11.49
CA ASN A 92 18.89 -6.02 12.21
C ASN A 92 17.85 -4.90 12.35
N GLN A 93 18.31 -3.67 12.58
CA GLN A 93 17.45 -2.49 12.68
C GLN A 93 16.74 -2.22 11.36
N GLU A 94 17.46 -2.17 10.24
CA GLU A 94 16.85 -1.95 8.93
C GLU A 94 15.84 -3.04 8.59
N TYR A 95 16.18 -4.30 8.83
CA TYR A 95 15.26 -5.42 8.59
C TYR A 95 13.95 -5.26 9.37
N PHE A 96 14.04 -4.88 10.64
CA PHE A 96 12.84 -4.62 11.46
C PHE A 96 12.01 -3.47 10.89
N ILE A 97 12.63 -2.36 10.51
CA ILE A 97 11.93 -1.23 9.90
C ILE A 97 11.21 -1.66 8.63
N TRP A 98 11.87 -2.38 7.72
CA TRP A 98 11.25 -2.90 6.51
C TRP A 98 10.03 -3.77 6.81
N LYS A 99 10.14 -4.69 7.77
CA LYS A 99 9.00 -5.50 8.20
C LYS A 99 7.82 -4.62 8.65
N MET A 100 8.09 -3.58 9.44
CA MET A 100 7.06 -2.66 9.92
C MET A 100 6.42 -1.83 8.79
N LEU A 101 7.15 -1.51 7.73
CA LEU A 101 6.58 -0.82 6.55
C LEU A 101 5.51 -1.70 5.87
N TYR A 102 5.80 -2.98 5.65
CA TYR A 102 4.82 -3.93 5.11
C TYR A 102 3.63 -4.12 6.04
N GLU A 103 3.90 -4.25 7.34
CA GLU A 103 2.86 -4.40 8.35
C GLU A 103 1.92 -3.19 8.37
N ASN A 104 2.45 -1.97 8.32
CA ASN A 104 1.64 -0.75 8.23
C ASN A 104 0.74 -0.73 6.99
N MET A 105 1.28 -1.11 5.83
CA MET A 105 0.50 -1.18 4.58
C MET A 105 -0.63 -2.21 4.67
N ILE A 106 -0.32 -3.43 5.16
CA ILE A 106 -1.32 -4.49 5.36
C ILE A 106 -2.40 -4.04 6.35
N MET A 107 -2.01 -3.49 7.51
CA MET A 107 -2.94 -3.02 8.53
C MET A 107 -3.87 -1.92 8.01
N SER A 108 -3.38 -1.04 7.13
CA SER A 108 -4.19 0.01 6.52
C SER A 108 -5.34 -0.57 5.69
N TYR A 109 -5.07 -1.62 4.90
CA TYR A 109 -6.11 -2.30 4.11
C TYR A 109 -7.00 -3.22 4.96
N GLU A 110 -6.46 -3.88 5.99
CA GLU A 110 -7.27 -4.67 6.92
C GLU A 110 -8.24 -3.78 7.71
N ASN A 111 -7.84 -2.56 8.05
CA ASN A 111 -8.75 -1.58 8.63
C ASN A 111 -9.81 -1.11 7.62
N GLU A 112 -9.48 -1.03 6.33
CA GLU A 112 -10.48 -0.76 5.29
C GLU A 112 -11.55 -1.85 5.24
N LEU A 113 -11.16 -3.13 5.33
CA LEU A 113 -12.13 -4.25 5.37
C LEU A 113 -13.06 -4.15 6.59
N LYS A 114 -12.52 -3.84 7.77
CA LYS A 114 -13.33 -3.62 8.98
C LYS A 114 -14.31 -2.47 8.80
N TRP A 115 -13.88 -1.40 8.12
CA TRP A 115 -14.75 -0.27 7.83
C TRP A 115 -15.85 -0.62 6.83
N ILE A 116 -15.56 -1.41 5.78
CA ILE A 116 -16.57 -1.89 4.83
C ILE A 116 -17.65 -2.70 5.55
N GLU A 117 -17.25 -3.61 6.45
CA GLU A 117 -18.19 -4.40 7.24
C GLU A 117 -19.11 -3.52 8.08
N LYS A 118 -18.53 -2.54 8.79
CA LYS A 118 -19.28 -1.55 9.56
C LYS A 118 -20.30 -0.79 8.71
N VAL A 119 -19.95 -0.44 7.47
CA VAL A 119 -20.87 0.22 6.53
C VAL A 119 -22.02 -0.72 6.14
N LYS A 120 -21.72 -1.97 5.79
CA LYS A 120 -22.72 -2.98 5.43
C LYS A 120 -23.71 -3.23 6.58
N GLU A 121 -23.21 -3.45 7.79
CA GLU A 121 -24.04 -3.58 9.00
C GLU A 121 -24.89 -2.33 9.25
N GLY A 122 -24.31 -1.14 9.05
CA GLY A 122 -25.01 0.13 9.15
C GLY A 122 -26.18 0.23 8.18
N LEU A 123 -25.98 -0.14 6.91
CA LEU A 123 -27.03 -0.12 5.89
C LEU A 123 -28.16 -1.09 6.25
N LEU A 124 -27.85 -2.33 6.61
CA LEU A 124 -28.84 -3.34 7.01
C LEU A 124 -29.69 -2.87 8.19
N ASN A 125 -29.05 -2.32 9.22
CA ASN A 125 -29.74 -1.84 10.41
C ASN A 125 -30.68 -0.64 10.12
N ASN A 126 -30.35 0.21 9.16
CA ASN A 126 -31.20 1.34 8.79
C ASN A 126 -32.40 0.90 7.92
N LEU A 127 -32.24 -0.13 7.09
CA LEU A 127 -33.36 -0.72 6.33
C LEU A 127 -34.40 -1.34 7.28
N ASN A 128 -33.93 -2.06 8.31
CA ASN A 128 -34.81 -2.70 9.30
C ASN A 128 -35.56 -1.70 10.19
N LYS A 129 -35.11 -0.45 10.29
CA LYS A 129 -35.78 0.64 11.02
C LYS A 129 -36.76 1.45 10.17
N GLY A 130 -36.70 1.28 8.85
CA GLY A 130 -37.55 2.00 7.89
C GLY A 130 -38.82 1.24 7.47
N ASN A 131 -39.06 0.05 8.04
CA ASN A 131 -40.27 -0.78 7.86
C ASN A 131 -41.17 -0.70 9.08
#